data_AF-A0A8T3CVD4-F1
#
_entry.id   AF-A0A8T3CVD4-F1
#
_cell.length_a   1.000
_cell.length_b   1.000
_cell.length_c   1.000
_cell.angle_alpha   90.00
_cell.angle_beta   90.00
_cell.angle_gamma   90.00
#
_symmetry.space_group_name_H-M   'P 1'
#
loop_
_entity.id
_entity.type
_entity.pdbx_description
1 polymer ?
#
loop_
_entity_poly.entity_id
_entity_poly.type
_entity_poly.pdbx_seq_one_letter_code
_entity_poly.pdbx_strand_id
1 'polypeptide(L)'
;MEAKEHKRHQKKQSGPQAEKKKRRKQGAETEKDERKRNPKAFAVQSAVRMARTFHRAQDIKAKKHHIPLVDRTPLEPPPVVVVVVGPPKVGKSTLIRCLIKNFTRQKLSDICGPITIVSGNWVGAKH
;
A
#
# COMPACT_ATOMS: atom_id res chain seq x y z
N MET A 1 9.42 76.59 -18.07
CA MET A 1 8.91 75.25 -18.44
C MET A 1 8.33 74.62 -17.19
N GLU A 2 7.03 74.74 -16.96
CA GLU A 2 6.40 74.13 -15.78
C GLU A 2 5.87 72.73 -16.13
N ALA A 3 6.35 71.74 -15.39
CA ALA A 3 5.99 70.33 -15.56
C ALA A 3 4.55 70.11 -15.07
N LYS A 4 3.70 69.58 -15.94
CA LYS A 4 2.32 69.20 -15.58
C LYS A 4 2.35 67.95 -14.70
N GLU A 5 1.88 68.08 -13.46
CA GLU A 5 1.72 66.95 -12.55
C GLU A 5 0.50 66.09 -12.96
N HIS A 6 0.71 64.77 -13.10
CA HIS A 6 -0.37 63.85 -13.49
C HIS A 6 -1.19 63.41 -12.28
N LYS A 7 -2.53 63.38 -12.44
CA LYS A 7 -3.49 62.94 -11.41
C LYS A 7 -3.15 61.56 -10.86
N ARG A 8 -3.04 61.46 -9.54
CA ARG A 8 -2.80 60.18 -8.84
C ARG A 8 -4.04 59.29 -8.91
N HIS A 9 -3.85 58.03 -9.31
CA HIS A 9 -4.92 57.04 -9.34
C HIS A 9 -5.44 56.73 -7.92
N GLN A 10 -6.77 56.74 -7.77
CA GLN A 10 -7.45 56.49 -6.50
C GLN A 10 -7.42 55.00 -6.13
N LYS A 11 -7.09 54.69 -4.88
CA LYS A 11 -7.08 53.31 -4.38
C LYS A 11 -8.52 52.83 -4.19
N LYS A 12 -8.85 51.66 -4.74
CA LYS A 12 -10.15 51.01 -4.51
C LYS A 12 -10.31 50.71 -3.01
N GLN A 13 -11.34 51.28 -2.39
CA GLN A 13 -11.61 51.18 -0.95
C GLN A 13 -12.50 49.99 -0.58
N SER A 14 -13.21 49.41 -1.55
CA SER A 14 -14.18 48.33 -1.33
C SER A 14 -14.19 47.30 -2.48
N GLY A 15 -14.59 46.07 -2.16
CA GLY A 15 -14.75 44.95 -3.09
C GLY A 15 -13.72 43.82 -2.92
N PRO A 16 -13.94 42.66 -3.55
CA PRO A 16 -13.11 41.46 -3.37
C PRO A 16 -11.62 41.68 -3.67
N GLN A 17 -11.32 42.66 -4.54
CA GLN A 17 -9.97 43.04 -4.93
C GLN A 17 -9.25 43.86 -3.83
N ALA A 18 -9.98 44.68 -3.07
CA ALA A 18 -9.46 45.45 -1.95
C ALA A 18 -9.15 44.53 -0.76
N GLU A 19 -10.04 43.57 -0.47
CA GLU A 19 -9.83 42.55 0.56
C GLU A 19 -8.62 41.66 0.23
N LYS A 20 -8.49 41.21 -1.02
CA LYS A 20 -7.34 40.41 -1.48
C LYS A 20 -6.02 41.17 -1.35
N LYS A 21 -6.01 42.49 -1.54
CA LYS A 21 -4.82 43.35 -1.35
C LYS A 21 -4.50 43.59 0.12
N LYS A 22 -5.50 43.72 0.99
CA LYS A 22 -5.32 43.78 2.46
C LYS A 22 -4.75 42.46 3.01
N ARG A 23 -5.34 41.32 2.64
CA ARG A 23 -4.87 39.98 3.06
C ARG A 23 -3.45 39.67 2.59
N ARG A 24 -3.06 40.10 1.37
CA ARG A 24 -1.69 39.96 0.86
C ARG A 24 -0.65 40.78 1.63
N LYS A 25 -1.03 41.95 2.15
CA LYS A 25 -0.12 42.80 2.95
C LYS A 25 0.10 42.25 4.37
N GLN A 26 -0.89 41.57 4.93
CA GLN A 26 -0.82 40.99 6.27
C GLN A 26 -0.07 39.64 6.33
N GLY A 27 0.18 38.98 5.19
CA GLY A 27 0.80 37.65 5.14
C GLY A 27 2.30 37.62 4.80
N ALA A 28 2.99 38.76 4.82
CA ALA A 28 4.36 38.92 4.32
C ALA A 28 5.45 38.95 5.41
N GLU A 29 5.17 38.42 6.61
CA GLU A 29 6.19 38.26 7.66
C GLU A 29 6.50 36.78 7.86
N THR A 30 7.77 36.48 7.63
CA THR A 30 8.50 35.22 7.75
C THR A 30 8.20 34.51 9.07
N GLU A 31 7.85 33.23 9.04
CA GLU A 31 8.30 32.21 10.00
C GLU A 31 7.67 30.84 9.71
N LYS A 32 8.36 29.79 10.15
CA LYS A 32 8.19 28.36 9.85
C LYS A 32 6.90 27.76 10.42
N ASP A 33 5.75 28.33 10.07
CA ASP A 33 4.45 27.79 10.44
C ASP A 33 3.83 27.06 9.25
N GLU A 34 3.50 25.78 9.44
CA GLU A 34 2.68 24.98 8.52
C GLU A 34 1.39 25.71 8.10
N ARG A 35 0.94 26.67 8.93
CA ARG A 35 -0.22 27.54 8.76
C ARG A 35 -0.04 28.66 7.73
N LYS A 36 1.19 29.00 7.30
CA LYS A 36 1.48 30.03 6.29
C LYS A 36 1.67 29.47 4.86
N ARG A 37 1.56 28.15 4.67
CA ARG A 37 1.71 27.50 3.36
C ARG A 37 0.52 27.82 2.46
N ASN A 38 0.75 28.43 1.29
CA ASN A 38 -0.33 28.81 0.36
C ASN A 38 -1.13 27.57 -0.10
N PRO A 39 -2.39 27.35 0.36
CA PRO A 39 -3.13 26.13 0.09
C PRO A 39 -3.43 25.93 -1.41
N LYS A 40 -3.43 27.02 -2.20
CA LYS A 40 -3.64 26.95 -3.65
C LYS A 40 -2.44 26.37 -4.40
N ALA A 41 -1.23 26.50 -3.85
CA ALA A 41 -0.03 25.90 -4.43
C ALA A 41 0.05 24.39 -4.20
N PHE A 42 -0.72 23.86 -3.23
CA PHE A 42 -0.82 22.43 -2.90
C PHE A 42 -2.16 21.83 -3.35
N ALA A 43 -2.88 22.56 -4.21
CA ALA A 43 -4.09 22.06 -4.83
C ALA A 43 -3.74 20.92 -5.80
N VAL A 44 -4.61 19.92 -5.83
CA VAL A 44 -4.39 18.70 -6.61
C VAL A 44 -4.85 18.94 -8.04
N GLN A 45 -4.11 18.41 -9.01
CA GLN A 45 -4.43 18.60 -10.43
C GLN A 45 -5.80 17.98 -10.80
N SER A 46 -6.23 16.94 -10.11
CA SER A 46 -7.54 16.30 -10.33
C SER A 46 -8.09 15.71 -9.03
N ALA A 47 -9.24 16.23 -8.59
CA ALA A 47 -9.96 15.71 -7.42
C ALA A 47 -10.50 14.30 -7.68
N VAL A 48 -11.00 14.02 -8.89
CA VAL A 48 -11.58 12.71 -9.26
C VAL A 48 -10.53 11.60 -9.22
N ARG A 49 -9.34 11.85 -9.76
CA ARG A 49 -8.24 10.86 -9.72
C ARG A 49 -7.77 10.63 -8.28
N MET A 50 -7.66 11.70 -7.49
CA MET A 50 -7.29 11.61 -6.07
C MET A 50 -8.30 10.78 -5.26
N ALA A 51 -9.59 11.00 -5.44
CA ALA A 51 -10.62 10.23 -4.74
C ALA A 51 -10.48 8.73 -5.06
N ARG A 52 -10.30 8.37 -6.34
CA ARG A 52 -10.13 6.97 -6.75
C ARG A 52 -8.89 6.31 -6.14
N THR A 53 -7.74 6.99 -6.14
CA THR A 53 -6.52 6.44 -5.54
C THR A 53 -6.61 6.36 -4.03
N PHE A 54 -7.25 7.33 -3.39
CA PHE A 54 -7.51 7.32 -1.96
C PHE A 54 -8.39 6.13 -1.56
N HIS A 55 -9.54 5.92 -2.22
CA HIS A 55 -10.40 4.76 -1.96
C HIS A 55 -9.63 3.44 -2.12
N ARG A 56 -8.91 3.25 -3.23
CA ARG A 56 -8.11 2.04 -3.45
C ARG A 56 -7.04 1.84 -2.37
N ALA A 57 -6.34 2.91 -1.98
CA ALA A 57 -5.30 2.82 -0.95
C ALA A 57 -5.89 2.46 0.42
N GLN A 58 -7.04 3.03 0.78
CA GLN A 58 -7.74 2.70 2.02
C GLN A 58 -8.25 1.26 1.99
N ASP A 59 -8.82 0.80 0.88
CA ASP A 59 -9.29 -0.59 0.75
C ASP A 59 -8.14 -1.59 0.90
N ILE A 60 -6.98 -1.29 0.30
CA ILE A 60 -5.79 -2.16 0.43
C ILE A 60 -5.29 -2.17 1.87
N LYS A 61 -5.28 -1.03 2.56
CA LYS A 61 -4.89 -0.97 3.98
C LYS A 61 -5.87 -1.73 4.87
N ALA A 62 -7.17 -1.51 4.67
CA ALA A 62 -8.25 -2.22 5.35
C ALA A 62 -8.13 -3.74 5.20
N LYS A 63 -7.92 -4.24 3.98
CA LYS A 63 -7.73 -5.67 3.70
C LYS A 63 -6.45 -6.25 4.33
N LYS A 64 -5.44 -5.42 4.60
CA LYS A 64 -4.20 -5.83 5.26
C LYS A 64 -4.29 -5.83 6.77
N HIS A 65 -5.30 -5.19 7.38
CA HIS A 65 -5.47 -5.20 8.82
C HIS A 65 -5.96 -6.58 9.28
N HIS A 66 -5.02 -7.38 9.80
CA HIS A 66 -5.29 -8.65 10.45
C HIS A 66 -5.23 -8.45 11.97
N ILE A 67 -5.96 -9.28 12.72
CA ILE A 67 -5.90 -9.27 14.19
C ILE A 67 -4.46 -9.59 14.59
N PRO A 68 -3.82 -8.76 15.43
CA PRO A 68 -2.48 -9.07 15.92
C PRO A 68 -2.54 -10.33 16.77
N LEU A 69 -2.09 -11.45 16.20
CA LEU A 69 -1.91 -12.71 16.90
C LEU A 69 -0.46 -12.81 17.34
N VAL A 70 -0.23 -13.25 18.57
CA VAL A 70 1.12 -13.54 19.07
C VAL A 70 1.67 -14.73 18.29
N ASP A 71 2.74 -14.49 17.53
CA ASP A 71 3.44 -15.54 16.81
C ASP A 71 4.19 -16.45 17.81
N ARG A 72 3.80 -17.74 17.85
CA ARG A 72 4.43 -18.78 18.68
C ARG A 72 5.17 -19.79 17.81
N THR A 73 5.58 -19.42 16.60
CA THR A 73 6.31 -20.33 15.72
C THR A 73 7.70 -20.64 16.28
N PRO A 74 8.07 -21.93 16.45
CA PRO A 74 9.42 -22.32 16.85
C PRO A 74 10.43 -22.02 15.74
N LEU A 75 11.72 -21.94 16.09
CA LEU A 75 12.83 -21.61 15.17
C LEU A 75 12.91 -22.57 13.97
N GLU A 76 12.53 -23.83 14.16
CA GLU A 76 12.35 -24.80 13.09
C GLU A 76 10.84 -25.04 12.90
N PRO A 77 10.26 -24.65 11.75
CA PRO A 77 8.85 -24.87 11.51
C PRO A 77 8.56 -26.37 11.39
N PRO A 78 7.47 -26.87 12.00
CA PRO A 78 7.09 -28.27 11.85
C PRO A 78 6.81 -28.61 10.38
N PRO A 79 6.96 -29.87 9.95
CA PRO A 79 6.66 -30.29 8.59
C PRO A 79 5.23 -29.92 8.18
N VAL A 80 5.08 -29.25 7.04
CA VAL A 80 3.76 -28.86 6.50
C VAL A 80 2.98 -30.10 6.11
N VAL A 81 1.80 -30.30 6.73
CA VAL A 81 0.94 -31.45 6.46
C VAL A 81 0.04 -31.16 5.25
N VAL A 82 0.15 -31.98 4.21
CA VAL A 82 -0.68 -31.91 3.00
C VAL A 82 -1.57 -33.15 2.92
N VAL A 83 -2.88 -32.95 2.78
CA VAL A 83 -3.86 -34.04 2.70
C VAL A 83 -4.53 -34.06 1.33
N VAL A 84 -4.54 -35.22 0.67
CA VAL A 84 -5.20 -35.43 -0.63
C VAL A 84 -6.57 -36.07 -0.41
N VAL A 85 -7.65 -35.32 -0.63
CA VAL A 85 -9.04 -35.77 -0.40
C VAL A 85 -9.83 -35.77 -1.71
N GLY A 86 -10.78 -36.69 -1.86
CA GLY A 86 -11.67 -36.75 -3.03
C GLY A 86 -12.48 -38.06 -3.13
N PRO A 87 -13.40 -38.19 -4.11
CA PRO A 87 -14.22 -39.38 -4.33
C PRO A 87 -13.41 -40.67 -4.58
N PRO A 88 -13.99 -41.88 -4.44
CA PRO A 88 -13.29 -43.12 -4.75
C PRO A 88 -12.89 -43.18 -6.24
N LYS A 89 -11.78 -43.85 -6.55
CA LYS A 89 -11.27 -44.12 -7.92
C LYS A 89 -10.82 -42.91 -8.76
N VAL A 90 -10.74 -41.69 -8.19
CA VAL A 90 -10.22 -40.49 -8.90
C VAL A 90 -8.68 -40.42 -9.03
N GLY A 91 -7.95 -41.46 -8.62
CA GLY A 91 -6.48 -41.49 -8.75
C GLY A 91 -5.70 -40.77 -7.64
N LYS A 92 -6.28 -40.59 -6.44
CA LYS A 92 -5.60 -39.96 -5.28
C LYS A 92 -4.24 -40.59 -4.97
N SER A 93 -4.17 -41.92 -4.91
CA SER A 93 -2.92 -42.66 -4.68
C SER A 93 -1.90 -42.45 -5.80
N THR A 94 -2.38 -42.31 -7.05
CA THR A 94 -1.55 -41.99 -8.21
C THR A 94 -0.92 -40.61 -8.08
N LEU A 95 -1.69 -39.61 -7.63
CA LEU A 95 -1.19 -38.25 -7.40
C LEU A 95 -0.08 -38.24 -6.34
N ILE A 96 -0.29 -38.92 -5.21
CA ILE A 96 0.73 -39.05 -4.16
C ILE A 96 2.00 -39.72 -4.72
N ARG A 97 1.85 -40.81 -5.49
CA ARG A 97 2.97 -41.52 -6.12
C ARG A 97 3.75 -40.64 -7.09
N CYS A 98 3.05 -39.88 -7.93
CA CYS A 98 3.65 -38.97 -8.89
C CYS A 98 4.44 -37.85 -8.21
N LEU A 99 3.90 -37.26 -7.13
CA LEU A 99 4.59 -36.24 -6.36
C LEU A 99 5.87 -36.79 -5.73
N ILE A 100 5.80 -37.94 -5.06
CA ILE A 100 6.98 -38.57 -4.46
C ILE A 100 8.04 -38.84 -5.52
N LYS A 101 7.64 -39.45 -6.64
CA LYS A 101 8.54 -39.72 -7.76
C LYS A 101 9.18 -38.44 -8.31
N ASN A 102 8.45 -37.33 -8.34
CA ASN A 102 8.98 -36.05 -8.80
C ASN A 102 10.02 -35.46 -7.84
N PHE A 103 9.76 -35.53 -6.52
CA PHE A 103 10.63 -34.93 -5.51
C PHE A 103 11.85 -35.81 -5.16
N THR A 104 11.66 -37.12 -4.96
CA THR A 104 12.73 -38.02 -4.50
C THR A 104 13.39 -38.77 -5.66
N ARG A 105 12.82 -38.71 -6.88
CA ARG A 105 13.22 -39.52 -8.05
C ARG A 105 13.14 -41.03 -7.82
N GLN A 106 12.45 -41.47 -6.76
CA GLN A 106 12.26 -42.88 -6.41
C GLN A 106 10.82 -43.32 -6.73
N LYS A 107 10.65 -44.59 -7.12
CA LYS A 107 9.34 -45.20 -7.36
C LYS A 107 8.92 -45.97 -6.11
N LEU A 108 7.82 -45.55 -5.47
CA LEU A 108 7.17 -46.32 -4.40
C LEU A 108 5.99 -47.10 -4.96
N SER A 109 5.93 -48.41 -4.67
CA SER A 109 4.86 -49.31 -5.13
C SER A 109 3.60 -49.20 -4.29
N ASP A 110 3.75 -49.11 -2.97
CA ASP A 110 2.65 -49.09 -2.01
C ASP A 110 2.74 -47.85 -1.13
N ILE A 111 1.61 -47.15 -1.02
CA ILE A 111 1.49 -45.89 -0.29
C ILE A 111 0.48 -46.15 0.81
N CYS A 112 0.98 -46.39 2.02
CA CYS A 112 0.16 -46.57 3.21
C CYS A 112 0.71 -45.71 4.35
N GLY A 113 -0.15 -44.87 4.94
CA GLY A 113 0.24 -43.98 6.04
C GLY A 113 0.83 -42.62 5.61
N PRO A 114 1.24 -41.81 6.60
CA PRO A 114 1.83 -40.50 6.36
C PRO A 114 3.22 -40.64 5.73
N ILE A 115 3.50 -39.81 4.72
CA ILE A 115 4.79 -39.79 4.01
C ILE A 115 5.39 -38.40 4.16
N THR A 116 6.62 -38.35 4.67
CA THR A 116 7.38 -37.10 4.79
C THR A 116 8.38 -37.01 3.65
N ILE A 117 8.34 -35.91 2.90
CA ILE A 117 9.28 -35.61 1.82
C ILE A 117 9.94 -34.26 2.11
N VAL A 118 11.21 -34.12 1.72
CA VAL A 118 11.90 -32.83 1.71
C VAL A 118 11.75 -32.25 0.31
N SER A 119 10.98 -31.17 0.19
CA SER A 119 10.65 -30.54 -1.11
C SER A 119 11.65 -29.46 -1.56
N GLY A 120 12.74 -29.27 -0.82
CA GLY A 120 13.81 -28.32 -1.10
C GLY A 120 14.51 -27.88 0.19
N ASN A 121 15.67 -27.24 0.08
CA ASN A 121 16.32 -26.63 1.24
C ASN A 121 15.59 -25.33 1.59
N TRP A 122 14.87 -25.34 2.70
CA TRP A 122 14.34 -24.12 3.29
C TRP A 122 15.51 -23.36 3.96
N VAL A 123 16.21 -22.55 3.17
CA VAL A 123 17.08 -21.52 3.73
C VAL A 123 16.14 -20.41 4.18
N GLY A 124 15.69 -20.49 5.43
CA GLY A 124 14.93 -19.43 6.08
C GLY A 124 15.62 -18.10 5.85
N ALA A 125 14.83 -17.09 5.52
CA ALA A 125 15.25 -15.73 5.23
C ALA A 125 16.21 -15.20 6.32
N LYS A 126 17.52 -15.38 6.11
CA LYS A 126 18.52 -14.42 6.59
C LYS A 126 18.33 -13.23 5.68
N HIS A 127 17.81 -12.12 6.20
CA HIS A 127 18.07 -10.70 5.91
C HIS A 127 17.09 -9.90 6.77
#